data_AF-A0A928ZMJ5-F1
#
_entry.id   AF-A0A928ZMJ5-F1
#
_cell.length_a   1.000
_cell.length_b   1.000
_cell.length_c   1.000
_cell.angle_alpha   90.00
_cell.angle_beta   90.00
_cell.angle_gamma   90.00
#
_symmetry.space_group_name_H-M   'P 1'
#
loop_
_entity.id
_entity.type
_entity.pdbx_description
1 polymer ?
#
loop_
_entity_poly.entity_id
_entity_poly.type
_entity_poly.pdbx_seq_one_letter_code
_entity_poly.pdbx_strand_id
1 'polypeptide(L)'
;MSANQQITNQQAVITAMSVLLSTTPDLPLGKLLNVCLMAKVENNSAAKAQELFDDPSKVAYWVQEVIGSDGKYTPEECQALGDMELTDVDSYVSELSAEIAAL
;
A
#
# COMPACT_ATOMS: atom_id res chain seq x y z
N MET A 1 -11.12 -21.91 -13.64
CA MET A 1 -11.63 -21.07 -12.54
C MET A 1 -13.14 -21.22 -12.51
N SER A 2 -13.75 -21.40 -11.33
CA SER A 2 -15.21 -21.57 -11.23
C SER A 2 -15.93 -20.22 -11.34
N ALA A 3 -17.20 -20.21 -11.75
CA ALA A 3 -18.01 -18.98 -11.86
C ALA A 3 -18.08 -18.18 -10.54
N ASN A 4 -18.10 -18.87 -9.40
CA ASN A 4 -18.04 -18.23 -8.07
C ASN A 4 -16.72 -17.49 -7.82
N GLN A 5 -15.59 -18.05 -8.28
CA GLN A 5 -14.28 -17.40 -8.15
C GLN A 5 -14.14 -16.17 -9.07
N GLN A 6 -14.87 -16.15 -10.18
CA GLN A 6 -14.91 -15.00 -11.07
C GLN A 6 -15.70 -13.82 -10.47
N ILE A 7 -16.83 -14.09 -9.81
CA ILE A 7 -17.63 -13.08 -9.11
C ILE A 7 -16.84 -12.45 -7.95
N THR A 8 -16.10 -13.25 -7.19
CA THR A 8 -15.25 -12.75 -6.09
C THR A 8 -14.11 -11.87 -6.59
N ASN A 9 -13.50 -12.22 -7.73
CA ASN A 9 -12.42 -11.42 -8.30
C ASN A 9 -12.94 -10.09 -8.86
N GLN A 10 -14.11 -10.08 -9.50
CA GLN A 10 -14.76 -8.85 -9.96
C GLN A 10 -15.08 -7.92 -8.78
N GLN A 11 -15.61 -8.45 -7.68
CA GLN A 11 -15.89 -7.66 -6.49
C GLN A 11 -14.62 -7.06 -5.89
N ALA A 12 -13.53 -7.83 -5.82
CA ALA A 12 -12.25 -7.33 -5.32
C ALA A 12 -11.71 -6.18 -6.20
N VAL A 13 -11.81 -6.30 -7.52
CA VAL A 13 -11.41 -5.23 -8.45
C VAL A 13 -12.28 -3.99 -8.30
N ILE A 14 -13.60 -4.15 -8.18
CA ILE A 14 -14.53 -3.02 -7.94
C ILE A 14 -14.17 -2.30 -6.64
N THR A 15 -13.91 -3.03 -5.56
CA THR A 15 -13.50 -2.46 -4.28
C THR A 15 -12.17 -1.71 -4.42
N ALA A 16 -11.17 -2.30 -5.07
CA ALA A 16 -9.88 -1.66 -5.29
C ALA A 16 -10.00 -0.37 -6.13
N MET A 17 -10.82 -0.39 -7.18
CA MET A 17 -11.11 0.79 -7.99
C MET A 17 -11.80 1.88 -7.17
N SER A 18 -12.78 1.51 -6.34
CA SER A 18 -13.49 2.46 -5.48
C SER A 18 -12.53 3.18 -4.53
N VAL A 19 -11.62 2.43 -3.89
CA VAL A 19 -10.57 3.00 -3.02
C VAL A 19 -9.66 3.93 -3.81
N LEU A 20 -9.14 3.50 -4.96
CA LEU A 20 -8.24 4.33 -5.79
C LEU A 20 -8.90 5.63 -6.26
N LEU A 21 -10.20 5.60 -6.56
CA LEU A 21 -10.97 6.77 -7.01
C LEU A 21 -11.33 7.73 -5.87
N SER A 22 -11.36 7.27 -4.61
CA SER A 22 -11.64 8.11 -3.44
C SER A 22 -10.39 8.63 -2.75
N THR A 23 -9.21 8.13 -3.13
CA THR A 23 -7.92 8.60 -2.59
C THR A 23 -7.28 9.66 -3.48
N THR A 24 -6.56 10.62 -2.88
CA THR A 24 -5.69 11.56 -3.60
C THR A 24 -4.21 11.22 -3.37
N PRO A 25 -3.32 11.41 -4.36
CA PRO A 25 -1.90 11.07 -4.23
C PRO A 25 -1.17 11.75 -3.07
N ASP A 26 -1.63 12.91 -2.63
CA ASP A 26 -0.97 13.72 -1.59
C ASP A 26 -1.32 13.27 -0.16
N LEU A 27 -2.31 12.40 0.01
CA LEU A 27 -2.73 11.89 1.31
C LEU A 27 -1.95 10.62 1.69
N PRO A 28 -1.72 10.34 2.99
CA PRO A 28 -1.09 9.12 3.48
C PRO A 28 -1.46 7.83 2.76
N LEU A 29 -2.75 7.55 2.55
CA LEU A 29 -3.18 6.34 1.83
C LEU A 29 -2.77 6.37 0.36
N GLY A 30 -2.88 7.53 -0.32
CA GLY A 30 -2.44 7.69 -1.70
C GLY A 30 -0.93 7.46 -1.87
N LYS A 31 -0.13 8.01 -0.94
CA LYS A 31 1.32 7.81 -0.89
C LYS A 31 1.69 6.33 -0.68
N LEU A 32 1.01 5.64 0.25
CA LEU A 32 1.20 4.20 0.47
C LEU A 32 0.84 3.36 -0.76
N LEU A 33 -0.30 3.65 -1.40
CA LEU A 33 -0.73 2.95 -2.60
C LEU A 33 0.23 3.17 -3.77
N ASN A 34 0.81 4.36 -3.90
CA ASN A 34 1.84 4.64 -4.90
C ASN A 34 3.08 3.78 -4.69
N VAL A 35 3.56 3.64 -3.44
CA VAL A 35 4.64 2.73 -3.09
C VAL A 35 4.32 1.29 -3.49
N CYS A 36 3.12 0.80 -3.15
CA CYS A 36 2.69 -0.55 -3.51
C CYS A 36 2.70 -0.78 -5.03
N LEU A 37 2.35 0.24 -5.82
CA LEU A 37 2.38 0.17 -7.29
C LEU A 37 3.81 0.18 -7.84
N MET A 38 4.74 0.92 -7.22
CA MET A 38 6.13 1.00 -7.67
C MET A 38 6.94 -0.26 -7.33
N ALA A 39 6.72 -0.84 -6.16
CA ALA A 39 7.48 -1.97 -5.62
C ALA A 39 7.29 -3.31 -6.37
N LYS A 40 6.20 -3.47 -7.13
CA LYS A 40 5.92 -4.63 -8.00
C LYS A 40 6.19 -6.01 -7.36
N VAL A 41 5.76 -6.19 -6.11
CA VAL A 41 5.98 -7.43 -5.34
C VAL A 41 5.34 -8.64 -6.07
N GLU A 42 6.17 -9.53 -6.63
CA GLU A 42 5.70 -10.65 -7.45
C GLU A 42 5.11 -11.81 -6.64
N ASN A 43 5.56 -11.99 -5.39
CA ASN A 43 5.18 -13.11 -4.52
C ASN A 43 4.81 -12.63 -3.12
N ASN A 44 3.86 -13.33 -2.48
CA ASN A 44 3.48 -13.08 -1.09
C ASN A 44 2.86 -11.69 -0.80
N SER A 45 2.34 -11.03 -1.84
CA SER A 45 1.73 -9.68 -1.73
C SER A 45 0.61 -9.62 -0.70
N ALA A 46 -0.22 -10.67 -0.59
CA ALA A 46 -1.28 -10.75 0.41
C ALA A 46 -0.72 -10.77 1.86
N ALA A 47 0.31 -11.56 2.13
CA ALA A 47 0.90 -11.60 3.47
C ALA A 47 1.66 -10.31 3.79
N LYS A 48 2.30 -9.67 2.80
CA LYS A 48 2.95 -8.37 3.00
C LYS A 48 1.92 -7.27 3.29
N ALA A 49 0.80 -7.26 2.58
CA ALA A 49 -0.30 -6.36 2.90
C ALA A 49 -0.83 -6.59 4.34
N GLN A 50 -1.03 -7.84 4.74
CA GLN A 50 -1.45 -8.21 6.10
C GLN A 50 -0.48 -7.70 7.17
N GLU A 51 0.82 -7.92 6.97
CA GLU A 51 1.86 -7.54 7.93
C GLU A 51 1.86 -6.05 8.28
N LEU A 52 1.60 -5.17 7.30
CA LEU A 52 1.49 -3.74 7.55
C LEU A 52 0.33 -3.42 8.49
N PHE A 53 -0.81 -4.10 8.34
CA PHE A 53 -1.99 -3.85 9.17
C PHE A 53 -1.95 -4.57 10.51
N ASP A 54 -1.14 -5.61 10.66
CA ASP A 54 -0.87 -6.25 11.94
C ASP A 54 -0.05 -5.32 12.86
N ASP A 55 0.85 -4.50 12.31
CA ASP A 55 1.62 -3.49 13.06
C ASP A 55 1.99 -2.26 12.18
N PRO A 56 1.06 -1.29 12.03
CA PRO A 56 1.28 -0.11 11.19
C PRO A 56 2.45 0.78 11.63
N SER A 57 2.84 0.72 12.92
CA SER A 57 3.99 1.47 13.45
C SER A 57 5.32 1.09 12.78
N LYS A 58 5.36 -0.06 12.10
CA LYS A 58 6.53 -0.53 11.36
C LYS A 58 6.55 -0.10 9.90
N VAL A 59 5.64 0.77 9.46
CA VAL A 59 5.53 1.20 8.05
C VAL A 59 6.87 1.62 7.44
N ALA A 60 7.73 2.32 8.19
CA ALA A 60 9.04 2.76 7.72
C ALA A 60 10.03 1.61 7.42
N TYR A 61 9.94 0.51 8.16
CA TYR A 61 10.73 -0.70 7.88
C TYR A 61 10.07 -1.52 6.77
N TRP A 62 8.75 -1.67 6.86
CA TRP A 62 7.95 -2.42 5.91
C TRP A 62 8.13 -1.91 4.48
N VAL A 63 8.11 -0.58 4.27
CA VAL A 63 8.28 -0.01 2.93
C VAL A 63 9.64 -0.32 2.32
N GLN A 64 10.71 -0.32 3.13
CA GLN A 64 12.05 -0.62 2.66
C GLN A 64 12.16 -2.09 2.21
N GLU A 65 11.53 -3.01 2.94
CA GLU A 65 11.47 -4.41 2.53
C GLU A 65 10.67 -4.60 1.23
N VAL A 66 9.60 -3.82 1.06
CA VAL A 66 8.70 -3.92 -0.10
C VAL A 66 9.37 -3.41 -1.37
N ILE A 67 9.92 -2.19 -1.35
CA ILE A 67 10.58 -1.59 -2.53
C ILE A 67 11.94 -2.21 -2.86
N GLY A 68 12.51 -3.01 -1.94
CA GLY A 68 13.76 -3.75 -2.14
C GLY A 68 13.56 -5.26 -2.35
N SER A 69 12.30 -5.71 -2.51
CA SER A 69 11.95 -7.13 -2.47
C SER A 69 12.54 -7.95 -3.63
N ASP A 70 12.86 -7.31 -4.75
CA ASP A 70 13.52 -7.93 -5.91
C ASP A 70 15.06 -7.82 -5.87
N GLY A 71 15.61 -7.26 -4.77
CA GLY A 71 17.04 -7.03 -4.58
C GLY A 71 17.58 -5.78 -5.28
N LYS A 72 16.72 -4.91 -5.80
CA LYS A 72 17.09 -3.64 -6.43
C LYS A 72 16.29 -2.49 -5.80
N TYR A 73 16.79 -1.27 -6.01
CA TYR A 73 16.08 -0.05 -5.68
C TYR A 73 16.09 0.81 -6.95
N THR A 74 14.92 0.97 -7.55
CA THR A 74 14.72 1.81 -8.73
C THR A 74 14.53 3.28 -8.33
N PRO A 75 14.83 4.24 -9.21
CA PRO A 75 14.55 5.66 -8.94
C PRO A 75 13.09 5.93 -8.57
N GLU A 76 12.15 5.23 -9.21
CA GLU A 76 10.71 5.39 -8.98
C GLU A 76 10.31 4.89 -7.57
N GLU A 77 10.88 3.78 -7.12
CA GLU A 77 10.71 3.26 -5.76
C GLU A 77 11.29 4.20 -4.70
N CYS A 78 12.50 4.71 -4.93
CA CYS A 78 13.13 5.66 -4.02
C CYS A 78 12.34 6.97 -3.93
N GLN A 79 11.80 7.45 -5.06
CA GLN A 79 10.94 8.64 -5.08
C GLN A 79 9.66 8.39 -4.28
N ALA A 80 8.97 7.27 -4.53
CA ALA A 80 7.73 6.94 -3.82
C ALA A 80 7.95 6.81 -2.31
N LEU A 81 9.07 6.23 -1.87
CA LEU A 81 9.47 6.23 -0.46
C LEU A 81 9.71 7.64 0.08
N GLY A 82 10.43 8.48 -0.67
CA GLY A 82 10.69 9.87 -0.29
C GLY A 82 9.40 10.67 -0.09
N ASP A 83 8.43 10.50 -0.99
CA ASP A 83 7.14 11.19 -0.96
C ASP A 83 6.28 10.81 0.25
N MET A 84 6.51 9.64 0.86
CA MET A 84 5.81 9.24 2.10
C MET A 84 6.14 10.14 3.29
N GLU A 85 7.30 10.81 3.29
CA GLU A 85 7.72 11.74 4.35
C GLU A 85 7.59 11.13 5.77
N LEU A 86 8.08 9.90 5.95
CA LEU A 86 7.99 9.14 7.21
C LEU A 86 8.89 9.69 8.35
N THR A 87 9.01 11.00 8.48
CA THR A 87 9.77 11.68 9.55
C THR A 87 9.07 11.58 10.91
N ASP A 88 7.74 11.48 10.90
CA ASP A 88 6.91 11.22 12.09
C ASP A 88 5.96 10.05 11.77
N VAL A 89 6.39 8.85 12.15
CA VAL A 89 5.66 7.61 11.86
C VAL A 89 4.32 7.55 12.60
N ASP A 90 4.26 8.06 13.83
CA ASP A 90 3.04 8.02 14.63
C ASP A 90 1.96 8.91 14.03
N SER A 91 2.34 10.13 13.58
CA SER A 91 1.41 11.02 12.86
C SER A 91 0.93 10.39 11.56
N TYR A 92 1.85 9.85 10.76
CA TYR A 92 1.52 9.18 9.49
C TYR A 92 0.52 8.03 9.69
N VAL A 93 0.77 7.16 10.67
CA VAL A 93 -0.10 6.01 10.97
C VAL A 93 -1.48 6.46 11.48
N SER A 94 -1.51 7.51 12.31
CA SER A 94 -2.77 8.07 12.81
C SER A 94 -3.63 8.63 11.66
N GLU A 95 -3.02 9.39 10.75
CA GLU A 95 -3.70 9.96 9.58
C GLU A 95 -4.15 8.88 8.60
N LEU A 96 -3.28 7.90 8.30
CA LEU A 96 -3.61 6.75 7.46
C LEU A 96 -4.82 5.99 8.01
N SER A 97 -4.85 5.74 9.32
CA SER A 97 -5.95 5.02 9.97
C SER A 97 -7.27 5.82 9.89
N ALA A 98 -7.20 7.13 10.05
CA ALA A 98 -8.36 8.01 9.95
C ALA A 98 -8.92 8.04 8.51
N GLU A 99 -8.05 8.09 7.50
CA GLU A 99 -8.45 8.00 6.10
C GLU A 99 -9.14 6.68 5.77
N ILE A 100 -8.55 5.55 6.20
CA ILE A 100 -9.14 4.22 5.95
C ILE A 100 -10.51 4.09 6.61
N ALA A 101 -10.70 4.64 7.82
CA ALA A 101 -11.98 4.62 8.51
C ALA A 101 -13.07 5.49 7.86
N ALA A 102 -12.69 6.41 6.97
CA ALA A 102 -13.60 7.31 6.26
C ALA A 102 -14.03 6.80 4.87
N LEU A 103 -13.50 5.66 4.41
CA LEU A 103 -13.88 4.97 3.16
C LEU A 103 -15.16 4.15 3.32
#